data_AF-A0A1I4CMX5-F1
#
_entry.id   AF-A0A1I4CMX5-F1
#
_cell.length_a   1.000
_cell.length_b   1.000
_cell.length_c   1.000
_cell.angle_alpha   90.00
_cell.angle_beta   90.00
_cell.angle_gamma   90.00
#
_symmetry.space_group_name_H-M   'P 1'
#
loop_
_entity.id
_entity.type
_entity.pdbx_description
1 polymer ?
#
loop_
_entity_poly.entity_id
_entity_poly.type
_entity_poly.pdbx_seq_one_letter_code
_entity_poly.pdbx_strand_id
1 'polypeptide(L)' 'MHLGWAVQIYNAAEALPNLINPFFMLMLIGVLGIKARDVVGFTIVQLMFHLPLVLLMLWAFSLTLPYRPPVIP' A
#
# COMPACT_ATOMS: atom_id res chain seq x y z
N MET A 1 2.92 -21.38 2.76
CA MET A 1 2.75 -19.99 2.27
C MET A 1 3.04 -19.97 0.77
N HIS A 2 2.13 -19.45 -0.06
CA HIS A 2 2.33 -19.39 -1.51
C HIS A 2 3.42 -18.36 -1.85
N LEU A 3 4.42 -18.70 -2.67
CA LEU A 3 5.56 -17.82 -2.98
C LEU A 3 5.09 -16.48 -3.59
N GLY A 4 4.07 -16.52 -4.46
CA GLY A 4 3.48 -15.32 -5.05
C GLY A 4 2.72 -14.44 -4.05
N TRP A 5 2.26 -15.01 -2.92
CA TRP A 5 1.54 -14.25 -1.89
C TRP A 5 2.48 -13.35 -1.08
N ALA A 6 3.72 -13.80 -0.83
CA ALA A 6 4.73 -12.97 -0.19
C ALA A 6 5.05 -11.71 -1.02
N VAL A 7 5.10 -11.84 -2.36
CA VAL A 7 5.30 -10.73 -3.29
C VAL A 7 4.10 -9.78 -3.28
N GLN A 8 2.87 -10.29 -3.19
CA GLN A 8 1.67 -9.45 -3.10
C GLN A 8 1.63 -8.65 -1.79
N ILE A 9 1.97 -9.27 -0.65
CA ILE A 9 2.10 -8.56 0.63
C ILE A 9 3.18 -7.48 0.54
N TYR A 10 4.33 -7.80 -0.04
CA TYR A 10 5.43 -6.84 -0.20
C TYR A 10 5.03 -5.62 -1.04
N ASN A 11 4.48 -5.83 -2.23
CA ASN A 11 4.04 -4.74 -3.11
C ASN A 11 2.93 -3.89 -2.46
N ALA A 12 1.97 -4.53 -1.78
CA ALA A 12 0.91 -3.82 -1.07
C ALA A 12 1.45 -3.01 0.12
N ALA A 13 2.43 -3.56 0.85
CA ALA A 13 3.11 -2.87 1.93
C ALA A 13 3.96 -1.70 1.44
N GLU A 14 4.62 -1.81 0.28
CA GLU A 14 5.39 -0.74 -0.35
C GLU A 14 4.51 0.40 -0.92
N ALA A 15 3.27 0.09 -1.33
CA ALA A 15 2.35 1.10 -1.83
C ALA A 15 1.88 2.08 -0.73
N LEU A 16 1.85 1.66 0.53
CA LEU A 16 1.45 2.49 1.68
C LEU A 16 2.38 3.69 1.94
N PRO A 17 3.72 3.54 2.03
CA PRO A 17 4.63 4.67 2.18
C PRO A 17 4.72 5.53 0.91
N ASN A 18 4.52 4.96 -0.27
CA ASN A 18 4.43 5.74 -1.52
C ASN A 18 3.28 6.76 -1.47
N LEU A 19 2.24 6.51 -0.68
CA LEU A 19 1.14 7.44 -0.46
C LEU A 19 1.55 8.72 0.30
N ILE A 20 2.55 8.63 1.17
CA ILE A 20 3.01 9.73 2.04
C ILE A 20 4.35 10.32 1.55
N ASN A 21 5.04 9.63 0.65
CA ASN A 21 6.36 10.06 0.22
C ASN A 21 6.29 11.48 -0.39
N PRO A 22 7.01 12.46 0.18
CA PRO A 22 6.93 13.86 -0.21
C PRO A 22 7.29 14.08 -1.68
N PHE A 23 8.07 13.19 -2.31
CA PHE A 23 8.40 13.29 -3.73
C PHE A 23 7.17 13.21 -4.64
N PHE A 24 6.25 12.28 -4.35
CA PHE A 24 4.99 12.18 -5.12
C PHE A 24 4.05 13.34 -4.80
N MET A 25 4.14 13.90 -3.60
CA MET A 25 3.35 15.07 -3.20
C MET A 25 3.84 16.36 -3.85
N LEU A 26 5.15 16.51 -4.12
CA LEU A 26 5.69 17.66 -4.86
C LEU A 26 5.04 17.80 -6.24
N MET A 27 4.81 16.68 -6.92
CA MET A 27 4.09 16.66 -8.20
C MET A 27 2.65 17.18 -8.05
N LEU A 28 1.93 16.72 -7.02
CA LEU A 28 0.56 17.18 -6.73
C LEU A 28 0.50 18.67 -6.36
N ILE A 29 1.47 19.15 -5.57
CA ILE A 29 1.59 20.56 -5.19
C ILE A 29 1.83 21.43 -6.42
N GLY A 30 2.67 20.97 -7.37
CA GLY A 30 2.94 21.68 -8.62
C GLY A 30 1.72 21.84 -9.53
N VAL A 31 0.82 20.86 -9.55
CA VAL A 31 -0.41 20.89 -10.38
C VAL A 31 -1.55 21.63 -9.69
N LEU A 32 -1.76 21.39 -8.39
CA LEU A 32 -2.91 21.90 -7.64
C LEU A 32 -2.67 23.28 -7.00
N GLY A 33 -1.41 23.73 -6.90
CA GLY A 33 -1.05 25.02 -6.29
C GLY A 33 -1.34 25.12 -4.78
N ILE A 34 -1.63 23.99 -4.12
CA ILE A 34 -1.96 23.91 -2.70
C ILE A 34 -0.71 23.88 -1.82
N LYS A 35 -0.84 24.36 -0.57
CA LYS A 35 0.28 24.33 0.38
C LYS A 35 0.64 22.88 0.73
N ALA A 36 1.94 22.58 0.76
CA ALA A 36 2.46 21.26 1.10
C ALA A 36 1.86 20.70 2.41
N ARG A 37 1.67 21.56 3.41
CA ARG A 37 1.07 21.21 4.70
C ARG A 37 -0.31 20.56 4.58
N ASP A 38 -1.15 21.05 3.69
CA ASP A 38 -2.53 20.57 3.58
C ASP A 38 -2.56 19.20 2.88
N VAL A 39 -1.66 18.98 1.93
CA VAL A 39 -1.45 17.67 1.29
C VAL A 39 -0.94 16.65 2.30
N VAL A 40 0.03 17.02 3.15
CA VAL A 40 0.57 16.16 4.22
C VAL A 40 -0.51 15.78 5.22
N GLY A 41 -1.35 16.74 5.62
CA GLY A 41 -2.49 16.45 6.50
C GLY A 41 -3.42 15.41 5.91
N PHE A 42 -3.74 15.53 4.61
CA PHE A 42 -4.61 14.58 3.92
C PHE A 42 -3.97 13.18 3.80
N THR A 43 -2.70 13.08 3.38
CA THR A 43 -2.04 11.78 3.18
C THR A 43 -1.80 11.02 4.49
N ILE A 44 -1.60 11.71 5.61
CA ILE A 44 -1.55 11.08 6.94
C ILE A 44 -2.90 10.50 7.34
N VAL A 45 -3.99 11.25 7.16
CA VAL A 45 -5.35 10.75 7.41
C VAL A 45 -5.65 9.56 6.51
N GLN A 46 -5.30 9.66 5.22
CA GLN A 46 -5.43 8.58 4.26
C GLN A 46 -4.68 7.32 4.75
N LEU A 47 -3.42 7.45 5.19
CA LEU A 47 -2.67 6.32 5.73
C LEU A 47 -3.35 5.71 6.96
N MET A 48 -3.83 6.52 7.91
CA MET A 48 -4.49 6.00 9.11
C MET A 48 -5.69 5.10 8.80
N PHE A 49 -6.42 5.37 7.71
CA PHE A 49 -7.53 4.52 7.26
C PHE A 49 -7.06 3.37 6.36
N HIS A 50 -6.09 3.60 5.47
CA HIS A 50 -5.64 2.59 4.50
C HIS A 50 -4.74 1.54 5.14
N LEU A 51 -3.98 1.88 6.18
CA LEU A 51 -3.12 0.96 6.92
C LEU A 51 -3.93 -0.23 7.48
N PRO A 52 -4.96 -0.05 8.33
CA PRO A 52 -5.75 -1.16 8.83
C PRO A 52 -6.57 -1.84 7.73
N LEU A 53 -7.07 -1.09 6.74
CA LEU A 53 -7.84 -1.64 5.63
C LEU A 53 -7.03 -2.62 4.78
N VAL A 54 -5.82 -2.22 4.37
CA VAL A 54 -4.93 -3.05 3.55
C VAL A 54 -4.46 -4.26 4.33
N LEU A 55 -4.11 -4.12 5.61
CA LEU A 55 -3.74 -5.25 6.46
C LEU A 55 -4.89 -6.25 6.62
N LEU A 56 -6.12 -5.77 6.80
CA LEU A 56 -7.30 -6.61 6.89
C LEU A 56 -7.61 -7.31 5.57
N MET A 57 -7.49 -6.60 4.44
CA MET A 57 -7.65 -7.19 3.11
C MET A 57 -6.60 -8.27 2.86
N LEU A 58 -5.33 -8.01 3.15
CA LEU A 58 -4.26 -9.00 3.01
C LEU A 58 -4.55 -10.23 3.90
N TRP A 59 -4.90 -10.01 5.16
CA TRP A 59 -5.27 -11.11 6.05
C TRP A 59 -6.44 -11.95 5.51
N ALA A 60 -7.54 -11.30 5.10
CA ALA A 60 -8.73 -11.99 4.59
C ALA A 60 -8.44 -12.73 3.27
N PHE A 61 -7.72 -12.10 2.34
CA PHE A 61 -7.38 -12.72 1.06
C PHE A 61 -6.41 -13.89 1.26
N SER A 62 -5.49 -13.81 2.23
CA SER A 62 -4.58 -14.90 2.57
C SER A 62 -5.30 -16.20 2.94
N LEU A 63 -6.54 -16.13 3.47
CA LEU A 63 -7.34 -17.31 3.82
C LEU A 63 -7.93 -18.01 2.59
N THR A 64 -7.98 -17.34 1.44
CA THR A 64 -8.60 -17.86 0.21
C THR A 64 -7.60 -18.54 -0.73
N LEU A 65 -6.30 -18.41 -0.48
CA LEU A 65 -5.24 -18.98 -1.32
C LEU A 65 -4.71 -20.31 -0.73
N PRO A 66 -5.16 -21.48 -1.23
CA PRO A 66 -4.56 -22.75 -0.85
C PRO A 66 -3.11 -22.81 -1.33
N TYR A 67 -2.21 -23.23 -0.45
CA TYR A 67 -0.82 -23.47 -0.81
C TYR A 67 -0.75 -24.57 -1.86
N ARG A 68 -0.36 -24.23 -3.09
CA ARG A 68 0.01 -25.21 -4.11
C ARG A 68 1.51 -25.44 -4.07
N PRO A 69 1.99 -26.67 -3.79
CA PRO A 69 3.40 -26.99 -3.88
C PRO A 69 3.90 -26.79 -5.32
N PRO A 70 5.17 -26.37 -5.52
CA PRO A 70 5.77 -26.24 -6.84
C PRO A 70 5.75 -27.60 -7.54
N VAL A 71 5.15 -27.67 -8.73
CA VAL A 71 5.00 -28.93 -9.47
C VAL A 71 6.24 -29.24 -10.32
N ILE A 72 7.19 -28.30 -10.45
CA ILE A 72 8.42 -28.45 -11.23
C ILE A 72 9.55 -27.67 -10.54
N PRO A 73 10.74 -28.27 -10.30
CA PRO A 73 11.95 -27.59 -9.85
C PRO A 73 12.61 -26.74 -10.95
#